data_AF-A0A3T0E6W9-F1
#
_entry.id   AF-A0A3T0E6W9-F1
#
_cell.length_a   1.000
_cell.length_b   1.000
_cell.length_c   1.000
_cell.angle_alpha   90.00
_cell.angle_beta   90.00
_cell.angle_gamma   90.00
#
_symmetry.space_group_name_H-M   'P 1'
#
loop_
_entity.id
_entity.type
_entity.pdbx_description
1 polymer ?
#
loop_
_entity_poly.entity_id
_entity_poly.type
_entity_poly.pdbx_seq_one_letter_code
_entity_poly.pdbx_strand_id
1 'polypeptide(L)'
;MSFDRKSRLEALEAESQKRILVLDGAMGTMIQRLKPSEEDYRGERFADWGKALKGNNDLLNLTRPDAIRDIHVAYFEAGADLIETNTFSATTIAQADYEMEELAAEIAREGARQTVFKPGHALLPVGTGAAHTLGQPPGPERSRHGKTHRSAGNDQRCQLCRLGGHHGMPPSLRGHGKQTRGHCVSVRPDESAV
;
A
#
# COMPACT_ATOMS: atom_id res chain seq x y z
N MET A 1 -9.36 20.51 -12.72
CA MET A 1 -7.92 20.21 -12.64
C MET A 1 -7.77 18.70 -12.76
N SER A 2 -7.00 18.20 -13.74
CA SER A 2 -6.69 16.76 -13.81
C SER A 2 -5.71 16.42 -12.68
N PHE A 3 -5.97 15.33 -11.98
CA PHE A 3 -5.07 14.79 -10.96
C PHE A 3 -4.20 13.67 -11.55
N ASP A 4 -3.56 13.94 -12.70
CA ASP A 4 -2.64 12.98 -13.28
C ASP A 4 -1.30 12.97 -12.50
N ARG A 5 -0.53 11.89 -12.71
CA ARG A 5 0.72 11.65 -11.98
C ARG A 5 1.70 12.82 -12.10
N LYS A 6 1.79 13.46 -13.27
CA LYS A 6 2.76 14.54 -13.50
C LYS A 6 2.44 15.75 -12.64
N SER A 7 1.19 16.22 -12.69
CA SER A 7 0.75 17.37 -11.89
C SER A 7 0.86 17.12 -10.37
N ARG A 8 0.68 15.87 -9.91
CA ARG A 8 0.89 15.50 -8.50
C ARG A 8 2.35 15.60 -8.07
N LEU A 9 3.28 15.17 -8.92
CA LEU A 9 4.72 15.25 -8.64
C LEU A 9 5.20 16.71 -8.64
N GLU A 10 4.77 17.51 -9.62
CA GLU A 10 5.07 18.94 -9.69
C GLU A 10 4.55 19.69 -8.45
N ALA A 11 3.34 19.38 -7.99
CA ALA A 11 2.78 19.97 -6.78
C ALA A 11 3.57 19.59 -5.51
N LEU A 12 3.97 18.31 -5.40
CA LEU A 12 4.80 17.83 -4.29
C LEU A 12 6.16 18.54 -4.27
N GLU A 13 6.84 18.59 -5.41
CA GLU A 13 8.14 19.23 -5.55
C GLU A 13 8.04 20.72 -5.20
N ALA A 14 7.06 21.41 -5.79
CA ALA A 14 6.82 22.82 -5.52
C ALA A 14 6.57 23.11 -4.03
N GLU A 15 5.84 22.24 -3.32
CA GLU A 15 5.60 22.43 -1.89
C GLU A 15 6.82 22.09 -1.03
N SER A 16 7.58 21.04 -1.39
CA SER A 16 8.82 20.68 -0.68
C SER A 16 9.93 21.74 -0.76
N GLN A 17 9.91 22.60 -1.79
CA GLN A 17 10.84 23.72 -1.89
C GLN A 17 10.47 24.89 -0.98
N LYS A 18 9.20 24.99 -0.54
CA LYS A 18 8.73 26.09 0.31
C LYS A 18 8.93 25.79 1.80
N ARG A 19 8.80 24.52 2.20
CA ARG A 19 8.84 24.09 3.59
C ARG A 19 9.11 22.59 3.72
N ILE A 20 9.46 22.17 4.93
CA ILE A 20 9.52 20.76 5.30
C ILE A 20 8.10 20.17 5.31
N LEU A 21 7.93 19.00 4.69
CA LEU A 21 6.69 18.23 4.69
C LEU A 21 6.74 17.16 5.79
N VAL A 22 5.61 16.96 6.46
CA VAL A 22 5.45 16.00 7.55
C VAL A 22 4.75 14.73 7.07
N LEU A 23 5.39 13.58 7.30
CA LEU A 23 4.77 12.26 7.11
C LEU A 23 3.92 11.88 8.32
N ASP A 24 2.89 11.06 8.11
CA ASP A 24 2.07 10.53 9.18
C ASP A 24 2.82 9.62 10.15
N GLY A 25 2.15 9.32 11.27
CA GLY A 25 2.66 8.42 12.29
C GLY A 25 2.33 6.95 12.00
N ALA A 26 2.67 6.08 12.96
CA ALA A 26 2.49 4.65 12.82
C ALA A 26 1.00 4.23 12.70
N MET A 27 0.62 3.68 11.55
CA MET A 27 -0.71 3.11 11.29
C MET A 27 -1.09 2.02 12.30
N GLY A 28 -0.18 1.07 12.56
CA GLY A 28 -0.43 -0.05 13.47
C GLY A 28 -0.78 0.38 14.90
N THR A 29 -0.14 1.43 15.42
CA THR A 29 -0.42 1.97 16.77
C THR A 29 -1.84 2.55 16.84
N MET A 30 -2.30 3.21 15.78
CA MET A 30 -3.67 3.73 15.72
C MET A 30 -4.70 2.60 15.65
N ILE A 31 -4.44 1.56 14.85
CA ILE A 31 -5.31 0.38 14.77
C ILE A 31 -5.39 -0.33 16.13
N GLN A 32 -4.27 -0.48 16.85
CA GLN A 32 -4.27 -1.08 18.18
C GLN A 32 -5.17 -0.33 19.19
N ARG A 33 -5.31 1.00 19.06
CA ARG A 33 -6.20 1.79 19.93
C ARG A 33 -7.67 1.49 19.67
N LEU A 34 -8.04 1.10 18.45
CA LEU A 34 -9.39 0.69 18.10
C LEU A 34 -9.77 -0.68 18.71
N LYS A 35 -8.78 -1.47 19.13
CA LYS A 35 -8.95 -2.82 19.69
C LYS A 35 -9.87 -3.71 18.84
N PRO A 36 -9.61 -3.84 17.52
CA PRO A 36 -10.46 -4.65 16.65
C PRO A 36 -10.58 -6.09 17.14
N SER A 37 -11.81 -6.58 17.10
CA SER A 37 -12.19 -7.95 17.37
C SER A 37 -11.85 -8.86 16.19
N GLU A 38 -11.88 -10.18 16.39
CA GLU A 38 -11.68 -11.13 15.28
C GLU A 38 -12.76 -10.95 14.20
N GLU A 39 -13.98 -10.64 14.62
CA GLU A 39 -15.13 -10.36 13.78
C GLU A 39 -14.89 -9.14 12.89
N ASP A 40 -14.19 -8.11 13.38
CA ASP A 40 -13.81 -6.93 12.57
C ASP A 40 -12.82 -7.28 11.45
N TYR A 41 -11.87 -8.18 11.73
CA TYR A 41 -10.92 -8.67 10.71
C TYR A 41 -11.60 -9.59 9.69
N ARG A 42 -12.61 -10.35 10.11
CA ARG A 42 -13.35 -11.25 9.23
C ARG A 42 -14.34 -10.51 8.33
N GLY A 43 -15.05 -9.55 8.91
CA GLY A 43 -16.23 -8.95 8.30
C GLY A 43 -17.20 -10.03 7.81
N GLU A 44 -18.02 -9.69 6.81
CA GLU A 44 -18.94 -10.65 6.20
C GLU A 44 -18.21 -11.62 5.25
N ARG A 45 -17.20 -11.12 4.53
CA ARG A 45 -16.54 -11.87 3.45
C ARG A 45 -15.70 -13.05 3.95
N PHE A 46 -15.12 -12.95 5.14
CA PHE A 46 -14.21 -13.97 5.70
C PHE A 46 -14.75 -14.58 7.00
N ALA A 47 -16.07 -14.52 7.23
CA ALA A 47 -16.70 -15.07 8.43
C ALA A 47 -16.28 -16.53 8.69
N ASP A 48 -16.34 -17.37 7.66
CA ASP A 48 -16.04 -18.80 7.73
C ASP A 48 -14.55 -19.16 7.44
N TRP A 49 -13.64 -18.18 7.47
CA TRP A 49 -12.23 -18.44 7.17
C TRP A 49 -11.59 -19.38 8.21
N GLY A 50 -10.88 -20.42 7.75
CA GLY A 50 -10.39 -21.51 8.61
C GLY A 50 -9.28 -21.12 9.60
N LYS A 51 -8.69 -19.94 9.46
CA LYS A 51 -7.58 -19.44 10.28
C LYS A 51 -7.96 -18.14 10.97
N ALA A 52 -7.37 -17.88 12.15
CA ALA A 52 -7.53 -16.60 12.84
C ALA A 52 -6.92 -15.47 12.00
N LEU A 53 -7.65 -14.36 11.86
CA LEU A 53 -7.27 -13.22 11.03
C LEU A 53 -6.82 -12.00 11.84
N LYS A 54 -7.09 -11.99 13.15
CA LYS A 54 -6.63 -10.94 14.05
C LYS A 54 -5.12 -10.76 13.98
N GLY A 55 -4.71 -9.51 13.76
CA GLY A 55 -3.32 -9.12 13.53
C GLY A 55 -2.99 -8.81 12.08
N ASN A 56 -3.81 -9.25 11.12
CA ASN A 56 -3.67 -8.88 9.71
C ASN A 56 -4.24 -7.47 9.45
N ASN A 57 -3.53 -6.44 9.90
CA ASN A 57 -3.99 -5.05 9.83
C ASN A 57 -4.30 -4.57 8.41
N ASP A 58 -3.56 -5.05 7.42
CA ASP A 58 -3.79 -4.73 6.01
C ASP A 58 -5.17 -5.23 5.54
N LEU A 59 -5.67 -6.35 6.09
CA LEU A 59 -6.99 -6.89 5.75
C LEU A 59 -8.14 -5.93 6.10
N LEU A 60 -7.94 -5.03 7.07
CA LEU A 60 -8.92 -4.00 7.44
C LEU A 60 -9.21 -3.04 6.27
N ASN A 61 -8.35 -2.96 5.25
CA ASN A 61 -8.69 -2.27 4.01
C ASN A 61 -9.92 -2.85 3.31
N LEU A 62 -10.19 -4.14 3.48
CA LEU A 62 -11.34 -4.83 2.88
C LEU A 62 -12.53 -4.87 3.83
N THR A 63 -12.29 -5.13 5.11
CA THR A 63 -13.37 -5.43 6.07
C THR A 63 -13.83 -4.21 6.87
N ARG A 64 -12.94 -3.24 7.13
CA ARG A 64 -13.21 -2.02 7.91
C ARG A 64 -12.61 -0.76 7.24
N PRO A 65 -12.99 -0.47 5.98
CA PRO A 65 -12.43 0.66 5.23
C PRO A 65 -12.76 2.03 5.85
N ASP A 66 -13.88 2.12 6.58
CA ASP A 66 -14.29 3.25 7.40
C ASP A 66 -13.24 3.59 8.46
N ALA A 67 -12.83 2.59 9.24
CA ALA A 67 -11.88 2.77 10.33
C ALA A 67 -10.50 3.21 9.82
N ILE A 68 -10.03 2.64 8.71
CA ILE A 68 -8.74 3.03 8.10
C ILE A 68 -8.80 4.46 7.58
N ARG A 69 -9.91 4.84 6.93
CA ARG A 69 -10.12 6.22 6.48
C ARG A 69 -10.11 7.21 7.63
N ASP A 70 -10.77 6.90 8.74
CA ASP A 70 -10.82 7.77 9.90
C ASP A 70 -9.43 7.98 10.53
N ILE A 71 -8.57 6.96 10.51
CA ILE A 71 -7.17 7.10 10.95
C ILE A 71 -6.39 8.05 10.02
N HIS A 72 -6.55 7.91 8.69
CA HIS A 72 -5.91 8.85 7.75
C HIS A 72 -6.39 10.28 7.96
N VAL A 73 -7.69 10.48 8.19
CA VAL A 73 -8.26 11.80 8.51
C VAL A 73 -7.64 12.36 9.79
N ALA A 74 -7.54 11.57 10.84
CA ALA A 74 -6.94 12.00 12.11
C ALA A 74 -5.47 12.46 11.94
N TYR A 75 -4.69 11.81 11.07
CA TYR A 75 -3.33 12.26 10.77
C TYR A 75 -3.30 13.59 10.00
N PHE A 76 -4.18 13.80 9.05
CA PHE A 76 -4.30 15.10 8.37
C PHE A 76 -4.75 16.21 9.32
N GLU A 77 -5.67 15.92 10.24
CA GLU A 77 -6.11 16.88 11.26
C GLU A 77 -4.99 17.20 12.25
N ALA A 78 -4.10 16.24 12.52
CA ALA A 78 -2.89 16.45 13.32
C ALA A 78 -1.78 17.23 12.58
N GLY A 79 -1.96 17.53 11.29
CA GLY A 79 -1.03 18.32 10.49
C GLY A 79 -0.06 17.53 9.62
N ALA A 80 -0.31 16.24 9.37
CA ALA A 80 0.44 15.49 8.37
C ALA A 80 0.19 16.07 6.96
N ASP A 81 1.26 16.22 6.19
CA ASP A 81 1.21 16.64 4.79
C ASP A 81 1.18 15.45 3.82
N LEU A 82 1.72 14.33 4.27
CA LEU A 82 1.84 13.09 3.51
C LEU A 82 1.33 11.97 4.38
N ILE A 83 0.62 11.02 3.76
CA ILE A 83 0.14 9.83 4.45
C ILE A 83 0.57 8.57 3.71
N GLU A 84 0.79 7.55 4.50
CA GLU A 84 1.15 6.20 4.07
C GLU A 84 -0.11 5.36 3.82
N THR A 85 -0.05 4.42 2.87
CA THR A 85 -1.11 3.44 2.67
C THR A 85 -1.07 2.37 3.77
N ASN A 86 -2.22 1.83 4.18
CA ASN A 86 -2.29 0.66 5.09
C ASN A 86 -1.91 -0.65 4.35
N THR A 87 -0.70 -0.75 3.84
CA THR A 87 -0.28 -1.87 2.97
C THR A 87 1.09 -2.40 3.34
N PHE A 88 1.51 -2.29 4.60
CA PHE A 88 2.85 -2.71 5.03
C PHE A 88 3.11 -4.21 4.83
N SER A 89 2.09 -5.04 5.02
CA SER A 89 2.13 -6.51 4.91
C SER A 89 1.26 -7.08 3.78
N ALA A 90 0.79 -6.23 2.86
CA ALA A 90 0.05 -6.61 1.66
C ALA A 90 0.94 -7.27 0.57
N THR A 91 1.65 -8.34 0.94
CA THR A 91 2.46 -9.17 0.05
C THR A 91 2.01 -10.62 0.13
N THR A 92 2.23 -11.40 -0.93
CA THR A 92 1.94 -12.84 -0.91
C THR A 92 2.65 -13.56 0.25
N ILE A 93 3.88 -13.16 0.58
CA ILE A 93 4.66 -13.80 1.66
C ILE A 93 4.04 -13.54 3.03
N ALA A 94 3.71 -12.28 3.35
CA ALA A 94 3.15 -11.97 4.67
C ALA A 94 1.68 -12.44 4.78
N GLN A 95 0.93 -12.44 3.68
CA GLN A 95 -0.44 -12.94 3.67
C GLN A 95 -0.50 -14.48 3.74
N ALA A 96 0.59 -15.20 3.46
CA ALA A 96 0.67 -16.65 3.65
C ALA A 96 0.52 -17.06 5.13
N ASP A 97 0.93 -16.20 6.07
CA ASP A 97 0.68 -16.43 7.50
C ASP A 97 -0.82 -16.50 7.82
N TYR A 98 -1.70 -16.01 6.94
CA TYR A 98 -3.16 -16.04 7.05
C TYR A 98 -3.85 -16.89 5.97
N GLU A 99 -3.08 -17.57 5.11
CA GLU A 99 -3.56 -18.32 3.93
C GLU A 99 -4.29 -17.43 2.89
N MET A 100 -3.89 -16.15 2.80
CA MET A 100 -4.55 -15.11 1.99
C MET A 100 -3.66 -14.56 0.86
N GLU A 101 -2.69 -15.34 0.37
CA GLU A 101 -1.71 -14.91 -0.64
C GLU A 101 -2.36 -14.29 -1.88
N GLU A 102 -3.44 -14.89 -2.36
CA GLU A 102 -4.20 -14.44 -3.53
C GLU A 102 -4.88 -13.08 -3.32
N LEU A 103 -5.11 -12.67 -2.07
CA LEU A 103 -5.73 -11.39 -1.72
C LEU A 103 -4.72 -10.25 -1.58
N ALA A 104 -3.42 -10.54 -1.53
CA ALA A 104 -2.39 -9.52 -1.30
C ALA A 104 -2.50 -8.33 -2.27
N ALA A 105 -2.74 -8.63 -3.55
CA ALA A 105 -2.90 -7.60 -4.59
C ALA A 105 -4.19 -6.77 -4.41
N GLU A 106 -5.27 -7.42 -4.00
CA GLU A 106 -6.54 -6.76 -3.74
C GLU A 106 -6.44 -5.84 -2.53
N ILE A 107 -5.83 -6.33 -1.44
CA ILE A 107 -5.58 -5.59 -0.21
C ILE A 107 -4.73 -4.34 -0.50
N ALA A 108 -3.63 -4.50 -1.24
CA ALA A 108 -2.77 -3.38 -1.60
C ALA A 108 -3.51 -2.33 -2.44
N ARG A 109 -4.34 -2.80 -3.38
CA ARG A 109 -5.13 -1.94 -4.26
C ARG A 109 -6.19 -1.15 -3.50
N GLU A 110 -6.93 -1.80 -2.60
CA GLU A 110 -7.95 -1.12 -1.80
C GLU A 110 -7.32 -0.17 -0.79
N GLY A 111 -6.21 -0.54 -0.15
CA GLY A 111 -5.46 0.35 0.72
C GLY A 111 -5.03 1.64 0.03
N ALA A 112 -4.56 1.57 -1.21
CA ALA A 112 -4.21 2.75 -2.00
C ALA A 112 -5.42 3.56 -2.48
N ARG A 113 -6.55 2.91 -2.76
CA ARG A 113 -7.76 3.57 -3.25
C ARG A 113 -8.43 4.41 -2.16
N GLN A 114 -8.36 3.96 -0.91
CA GLN A 114 -9.06 4.57 0.22
C GLN A 114 -8.31 5.74 0.85
N THR A 115 -7.04 5.91 0.48
CA THR A 115 -6.21 7.01 0.97
C THR A 115 -6.74 8.36 0.47
N VAL A 116 -7.14 9.22 1.41
CA VAL A 116 -7.77 10.51 1.11
C VAL A 116 -6.70 11.51 0.67
N PHE A 117 -6.98 12.28 -0.38
CA PHE A 117 -6.10 13.36 -0.84
C PHE A 117 -6.64 14.71 -0.38
N LYS A 118 -5.78 15.48 0.27
CA LYS A 118 -5.97 16.93 0.39
C LYS A 118 -5.34 17.60 -0.83
N PRO A 119 -5.97 18.61 -1.47
CA PRO A 119 -5.34 19.33 -2.57
C PRO A 119 -3.95 19.87 -2.16
N GLY A 120 -2.92 19.58 -2.97
CA GLY A 120 -1.52 19.92 -2.66
C GLY A 120 -0.71 18.88 -1.87
N HIS A 121 -1.26 17.67 -1.64
CA HIS A 121 -0.62 16.63 -0.82
C HIS A 121 -0.34 15.38 -1.68
N ALA A 122 0.77 14.68 -1.42
CA ALA A 122 1.16 13.47 -2.17
C ALA A 122 0.95 12.20 -1.36
N LEU A 123 0.78 11.09 -2.10
CA LEU A 123 0.70 9.74 -1.55
C LEU A 123 2.07 9.09 -1.64
N LEU A 124 2.53 8.52 -0.54
CA LEU A 124 3.72 7.68 -0.52
C LEU A 124 3.29 6.22 -0.38
N PRO A 125 3.56 5.36 -1.38
CA PRO A 125 3.39 3.93 -1.18
C PRO A 125 4.40 3.45 -0.14
N VAL A 126 3.93 2.81 0.93
CA VAL A 126 4.79 2.28 1.99
C VAL A 126 5.69 1.19 1.42
N GLY A 127 6.99 1.29 1.70
CA GLY A 127 7.93 0.22 1.41
C GLY A 127 7.59 -1.02 2.25
N THR A 128 7.54 -2.18 1.61
CA THR A 128 7.39 -3.49 2.27
C THR A 128 8.20 -3.57 3.55
N GLY A 129 7.53 -3.86 4.66
CA GLY A 129 8.21 -4.41 5.83
C GLY A 129 8.93 -5.69 5.45
N ALA A 130 10.11 -5.93 6.02
CA ALA A 130 10.70 -7.26 5.98
C ALA A 130 9.69 -8.22 6.63
N ALA A 131 9.10 -9.11 5.84
CA ALA A 131 8.22 -10.14 6.35
C ALA A 131 9.02 -10.98 7.37
N HIS A 132 8.76 -10.75 8.65
CA HIS A 132 9.19 -11.65 9.69
C HIS A 132 8.16 -12.77 9.72
N THR A 133 8.53 -13.94 9.18
CA THR A 133 7.79 -15.18 9.41
C THR A 133 7.74 -15.42 10.92
N LEU A 134 6.57 -15.20 11.51
CA LEU A 134 6.34 -15.51 12.92
C LEU A 134 6.33 -17.03 13.08
N GLY A 135 7.45 -17.60 13.54
CA GLY A 135 7.47 -18.95 14.12
C GLY A 135 8.40 -20.01 13.54
N GLN A 136 9.36 -19.69 12.66
CA GLN A 136 10.37 -20.68 12.24
C GLN A 136 11.79 -20.25 12.62
N PRO A 137 12.57 -21.08 13.34
CA PRO A 137 13.98 -20.79 13.60
C PRO A 137 14.78 -20.80 12.27
N PRO A 138 15.83 -19.96 12.16
CA PRO A 138 16.52 -19.77 10.89
C PRO A 138 17.27 -21.03 10.44
N GLY A 139 16.80 -21.65 9.35
CA GLY A 139 17.49 -22.72 8.63
C GLY A 139 18.52 -22.19 7.61
N PRO A 140 19.37 -23.06 7.04
CA PRO A 140 20.55 -22.67 6.25
C PRO A 140 20.24 -22.10 4.84
N GLU A 141 18.97 -21.96 4.43
CA GLU A 141 18.58 -21.51 3.08
C GLU A 141 18.47 -19.99 2.92
N ARG A 142 19.53 -19.24 3.24
CA ARG A 142 19.54 -17.76 3.09
C ARG A 142 19.52 -17.25 1.62
N SER A 143 19.80 -18.10 0.63
CA SER A 143 19.95 -17.69 -0.77
C SER A 143 18.63 -17.65 -1.57
N ARG A 144 17.65 -18.50 -1.24
CA ARG A 144 16.34 -18.55 -1.94
C ARG A 144 15.37 -17.49 -1.42
N HIS A 145 15.32 -17.31 -0.09
CA HIS A 145 14.44 -16.36 0.60
C HIS A 145 14.65 -14.91 0.15
N GLY A 146 15.91 -14.48 -0.07
CA GLY A 146 16.20 -13.11 -0.53
C GLY A 146 15.66 -12.78 -1.93
N LYS A 147 15.45 -13.79 -2.80
CA LYS A 147 14.86 -13.59 -4.13
C LYS A 147 13.35 -13.49 -4.07
N THR A 148 12.69 -14.32 -3.25
CA THR A 148 11.24 -14.30 -3.03
C THR A 148 10.78 -13.02 -2.34
N HIS A 149 11.46 -12.55 -1.29
CA HIS A 149 11.12 -11.26 -0.66
C HIS A 149 11.24 -10.09 -1.62
N ARG A 150 12.25 -10.10 -2.50
CA ARG A 150 12.43 -9.08 -3.51
C ARG A 150 11.33 -9.13 -4.58
N SER A 151 10.89 -10.31 -5.01
CA SER A 151 9.80 -10.41 -6.00
C SER A 151 8.47 -9.95 -5.41
N ALA A 152 8.13 -10.39 -4.19
CA ALA A 152 6.88 -10.01 -3.53
C ALA A 152 6.77 -8.50 -3.30
N GLY A 153 7.85 -7.85 -2.83
CA GLY A 153 7.88 -6.39 -2.70
C GLY A 153 7.85 -5.65 -4.05
N ASN A 154 8.42 -6.23 -5.11
CA ASN A 154 8.37 -5.64 -6.44
C ASN A 154 6.98 -5.75 -7.08
N ASP A 155 6.28 -6.86 -6.87
CA ASP A 155 4.91 -7.08 -7.34
C ASP A 155 3.94 -6.09 -6.69
N GLN A 156 4.04 -5.91 -5.37
CA GLN A 156 3.25 -4.92 -4.64
C GLN A 156 3.53 -3.49 -5.15
N ARG A 157 4.80 -3.12 -5.34
CA ARG A 157 5.20 -1.81 -5.90
C ARG A 157 4.61 -1.60 -7.30
N CYS A 158 4.66 -2.62 -8.16
CA CYS A 158 4.10 -2.55 -9.51
C CYS A 158 2.59 -2.31 -9.50
N GLN A 159 1.87 -2.94 -8.56
CA GLN A 159 0.43 -2.80 -8.43
C GLN A 159 0.04 -1.38 -7.96
N LEU A 160 0.71 -0.86 -6.94
CA LEU A 160 0.49 0.49 -6.42
C LEU A 160 0.75 1.57 -7.49
N CYS A 161 1.82 1.41 -8.27
CA CYS A 161 2.15 2.35 -9.36
C CYS A 161 1.08 2.41 -10.47
N ARG A 162 0.39 1.30 -10.77
CA ARG A 162 -0.65 1.26 -11.82
C ARG A 162 -1.91 2.05 -11.44
N LEU A 163 -2.20 2.16 -10.15
CA LEU A 163 -3.40 2.85 -9.65
C LEU A 163 -3.25 4.38 -9.67
N GLY A 164 -2.03 4.89 -9.54
CA GLY A 164 -1.73 6.33 -9.66
C GLY A 164 -2.05 6.95 -11.03
N GLY A 165 -2.43 6.15 -12.04
CA GLY A 165 -2.79 6.60 -13.38
C GLY A 165 -4.29 6.68 -13.69
N HIS A 166 -5.19 6.25 -12.81
CA HIS A 166 -6.61 6.10 -13.14
C HIS A 166 -7.57 6.55 -12.04
N HIS A 167 -7.59 7.83 -11.68
CA HIS A 167 -8.73 8.41 -10.94
C HIS A 167 -9.27 9.65 -11.65
N GLY A 168 -10.47 9.52 -12.24
CA GLY A 168 -11.29 10.62 -12.78
C GLY A 168 -11.92 10.45 -14.18
N MET A 169 -11.88 9.30 -14.86
CA MET A 169 -12.44 9.19 -16.23
C MET A 169 -13.90 8.70 -16.27
N PRO A 170 -14.80 9.37 -17.02
CA PRO A 170 -16.15 8.87 -17.29
C PRO A 170 -16.12 7.60 -18.18
N PRO A 171 -17.19 6.78 -18.17
CA PRO A 171 -17.22 5.45 -18.81
C PRO A 171 -16.93 5.44 -20.32
N SER A 172 -17.05 6.58 -21.01
CA SER A 172 -16.91 6.73 -22.46
C SER A 172 -15.48 6.70 -22.99
N LEU A 173 -14.46 6.70 -22.13
CA LEU A 173 -13.04 6.83 -22.54
C LEU A 173 -12.15 5.63 -22.15
N ARG A 174 -12.73 4.46 -21.85
CA ARG A 174 -11.93 3.23 -21.69
C ARG A 174 -11.45 2.72 -23.04
N GLY A 175 -10.28 3.18 -23.49
CA GLY A 175 -9.57 2.60 -24.63
C GLY A 175 -8.98 1.23 -24.29
N HIS A 176 -9.19 0.25 -25.17
CA HIS A 176 -8.57 -1.08 -25.08
C HIS A 176 -7.04 -0.99 -25.24
N GLY A 177 -6.31 -0.94 -24.12
CA GLY A 177 -4.86 -1.07 -24.09
C GLY A 177 -4.44 -2.54 -24.11
N LYS A 178 -3.91 -3.01 -25.24
CA LYS A 178 -3.35 -4.37 -25.40
C LYS A 178 -2.21 -4.60 -24.40
N GLN A 179 -2.28 -5.76 -23.75
CA GLN A 179 -1.24 -6.33 -22.90
C GLN A 179 -0.01 -6.67 -23.75
N THR A 180 1.08 -5.92 -23.61
CA THR A 180 2.40 -6.36 -24.06
C THR A 180 3.23 -6.78 -22.86
N ARG A 181 3.91 -7.92 -23.03
CA ARG A 181 4.56 -8.72 -21.99
C ARG A 181 5.62 -7.93 -21.23
N GLY A 182 5.74 -8.28 -19.95
CA GLY A 182 6.39 -7.48 -18.92
C GLY A 182 7.82 -7.08 -19.21
N HIS A 183 8.13 -5.84 -18.85
CA HIS A 183 9.43 -5.35 -18.38
C HIS A 183 9.12 -4.06 -17.60
N CYS A 184 9.24 -4.09 -16.27
CA CYS A 184 9.34 -2.86 -15.49
C CYS A 184 10.79 -2.36 -15.66
N VAL A 185 10.98 -1.36 -16.53
CA VAL A 185 12.27 -0.70 -16.70
C VAL A 185 12.59 0.05 -15.42
N SER A 186 13.63 -0.38 -14.71
CA SER A 186 14.30 0.45 -13.73
C SER A 186 15.11 1.51 -14.49
N VAL A 187 14.68 2.76 -14.42
CA VAL A 187 15.51 3.88 -14.83
C VAL A 187 16.61 4.02 -13.77
N ARG A 188 17.82 3.57 -14.10
CA ARG A 188 19.02 3.99 -13.36
C ARG A 188 19.32 5.45 -13.74
N PRO A 189 19.68 6.32 -12.80
CA PRO A 189 20.23 7.63 -13.15
C PRO A 189 21.53 7.44 -13.94
N ASP A 190 21.70 8.27 -14.95
CA ASP A 190 22.86 8.33 -15.85
C ASP A 190 24.11 8.76 -15.05
N GLU A 191 25.09 7.86 -14.90
CA GLU A 191 26.45 8.22 -14.49
C GLU A 191 27.19 8.79 -15.70
N SER A 192 26.90 10.05 -16.05
CA SER A 192 27.77 10.84 -16.93
C SER A 192 27.56 12.35 -16.70
N ALA A 193 27.94 12.82 -15.51
CA ALA A 193 28.20 14.23 -15.25
C ALA A 193 29.24 14.36 -14.12
N VAL A 194 30.51 14.07 -14.45
CA VAL A 194 31.71 14.63 -13.82
C VAL A 194 32.61 15.12 -14.94
#